data_AF-A0AAE9E211-F1
#
_entry.id   AF-A0AAE9E211-F1
#
_cell.length_a   1.000
_cell.length_b   1.000
_cell.length_c   1.000
_cell.angle_alpha   90.00
_cell.angle_beta   90.00
_cell.angle_gamma   90.00
#
_symmetry.space_group_name_H-M   'P 1'
#
loop_
_entity.id
_entity.type
_entity.pdbx_description
1 polymer ?
#
loop_
_entity_poly.entity_id
_entity_poly.type
_entity_poly.pdbx_seq_one_letter_code
_entity_poly.pdbx_strand_id
1 'polypeptide(L)'
;MAKFLSLHVLLIGSVILYIILGAIVFQMLEGEHLDALKKDHMDRIDQNAKDYVNRLWDLAKENKNNYGTVDDLIKFVKSETVDDFNNYVDTVFYAHRAVRHGYDEDSPTWDFANSVFFTTTMLTSIGYGYVAPSTFGGRLFGVIYCLIGIPLTLVTVANVAKFLSETIFFLHYELWNKCLEWKRKRKGEVEADPAQPMFGDDENEEEILDRVRLVRFPPLTVFMFVFVYGCIAAWVVRYWETWTYVESLYFIFISILTVGFGDIRPSPGNIWVTLAFVVVGVILTTMCMDVVGRMYLKEIHYLGRKLKSNNPFYLLREAKARRRRAAMASLLAQLAKGMIFAHKDYNELARKKSKRKKEKRRGSHVLPNEKFMFARLPPDPPSDCQVVSTSAYSVRLAWAPPFSPDPDLTYNIRYRLKHNEDAKVRELRGIKGNTVEIMSVDSCSLYEFRITAHNKFGESKAVYLVQYTEPQLSPQHILATRLNANTIELTWEPPYKKSHEVKNYVVYFTENPNASLSEWEKIPVNGRRVVFPDLRFDWFYMFSATAVFKDGQRSPLSRALFIKTDKIEFHKHCVGHSKTIDVMDSICEKEENETTALLKRDYVSFAV
;
A
#
# COMPACT_ATOMS: atom_id res chain seq x y z
N MET A 1 17.82 -15.84 3.64
CA MET A 1 16.52 -16.38 4.11
C MET A 1 16.37 -16.37 5.63
N ALA A 2 17.38 -16.76 6.42
CA ALA A 2 17.30 -16.85 7.89
C ALA A 2 16.77 -15.61 8.63
N LYS A 3 17.05 -14.38 8.17
CA LYS A 3 16.59 -13.13 8.81
C LYS A 3 15.13 -12.75 8.54
N PHE A 4 14.56 -13.19 7.40
CA PHE A 4 13.13 -12.99 7.13
C PHE A 4 12.27 -13.91 8.01
N LEU A 5 12.79 -15.11 8.29
CA LEU A 5 12.19 -16.04 9.24
C LEU A 5 12.09 -15.44 10.66
N SER A 6 13.11 -14.69 11.10
CA SER A 6 13.22 -14.16 12.47
C SER A 6 12.08 -13.21 12.88
N LEU A 7 11.60 -12.31 12.01
CA LEU A 7 10.52 -11.38 12.38
C LEU A 7 9.15 -12.07 12.43
N HIS A 8 8.89 -12.98 11.49
CA HIS A 8 7.68 -13.80 11.50
C HIS A 8 7.66 -14.75 12.71
N VAL A 9 8.80 -15.35 13.05
CA VAL A 9 8.96 -16.17 14.26
C VAL A 9 8.75 -15.34 15.53
N LEU A 10 9.21 -14.10 15.58
CA LEU A 10 8.96 -13.20 16.72
C LEU A 10 7.47 -12.85 16.84
N LEU A 11 6.79 -12.59 15.72
CA LEU A 11 5.34 -12.34 15.72
C LEU A 11 4.57 -13.58 16.22
N ILE A 12 4.91 -14.77 15.71
CA ILE A 12 4.32 -16.03 16.17
C ILE A 12 4.59 -16.24 17.66
N GLY A 13 5.81 -16.03 18.13
CA GLY A 13 6.17 -16.12 19.54
C GLY A 13 5.36 -15.14 20.41
N SER A 14 5.12 -13.92 19.93
CA SER A 14 4.28 -12.94 20.65
C SER A 14 2.80 -13.37 20.73
N VAL A 15 2.26 -13.98 19.68
CA VAL A 15 0.90 -14.52 19.67
C VAL A 15 0.79 -15.70 20.64
N ILE A 16 1.77 -16.61 20.66
CA ILE A 16 1.81 -17.73 21.60
C ILE A 16 1.84 -17.21 23.05
N LEU A 17 2.67 -16.21 23.34
CA LEU A 17 2.72 -15.61 24.68
C LEU A 17 1.37 -14.98 25.07
N TYR A 18 0.70 -14.30 24.13
CA TYR A 18 -0.63 -13.72 24.35
C TYR A 18 -1.69 -14.79 24.65
N ILE A 19 -1.64 -15.93 23.94
CA ILE A 19 -2.53 -17.08 24.19
C ILE A 19 -2.28 -17.66 25.58
N ILE A 20 -1.01 -17.86 25.98
CA ILE A 20 -0.68 -18.39 27.31
C ILE A 20 -1.16 -17.44 28.41
N LEU A 21 -0.93 -16.13 28.26
CA LEU A 21 -1.41 -15.14 29.20
C LEU A 21 -2.94 -15.17 29.32
N GLY A 22 -3.64 -15.23 28.20
CA GLY A 22 -5.10 -15.37 28.18
C GLY A 22 -5.59 -16.64 28.89
N ALA A 23 -4.94 -17.77 28.64
CA ALA A 23 -5.28 -19.05 29.27
C ALA A 23 -5.15 -18.99 30.81
N ILE A 24 -4.06 -18.41 31.31
CA ILE A 24 -3.85 -18.24 32.77
C ILE A 24 -4.94 -17.34 33.37
N VAL A 25 -5.24 -16.22 32.72
CA VAL A 25 -6.26 -15.27 33.23
C VAL A 25 -7.65 -15.92 33.26
N PHE A 26 -8.07 -16.60 32.19
CA PHE A 26 -9.36 -17.29 32.18
C PHE A 26 -9.42 -18.43 33.18
N GLN A 27 -8.34 -19.20 33.36
CA GLN A 27 -8.29 -20.25 34.38
C GLN A 27 -8.46 -19.68 35.79
N MET A 28 -7.86 -18.52 36.08
CA MET A 28 -7.99 -17.86 37.39
C MET A 28 -9.37 -17.27 37.63
N LEU A 29 -10.01 -16.70 36.59
CA LEU A 29 -11.31 -16.04 36.73
C LEU A 29 -12.48 -17.03 36.71
N GLU A 30 -12.45 -18.02 35.81
CA GLU A 30 -13.59 -18.91 35.56
C GLU A 30 -13.41 -20.32 36.16
N GLY A 31 -12.18 -20.74 36.45
CA GLY A 31 -11.89 -22.11 36.89
C GLY A 31 -12.63 -22.51 38.16
N GLU A 32 -12.49 -21.70 39.22
CA GLU A 32 -13.17 -21.96 40.50
C GLU A 32 -14.71 -21.82 40.36
N HIS A 33 -15.16 -20.86 39.56
CA HIS A 33 -16.59 -20.63 39.34
C HIS A 33 -17.25 -21.82 38.63
N LEU A 34 -16.62 -22.37 37.59
CA LEU A 34 -17.12 -23.52 36.85
C LEU A 34 -17.21 -24.78 37.73
N ASP A 35 -16.19 -25.03 38.55
CA ASP A 35 -16.18 -26.17 39.49
C ASP A 35 -17.27 -26.01 40.56
N ALA A 36 -17.44 -24.80 41.10
CA ALA A 36 -18.50 -24.50 42.06
C ALA A 36 -19.90 -24.65 41.43
N LEU A 37 -20.12 -24.14 40.22
CA LEU A 37 -21.38 -24.24 39.48
C LEU A 37 -21.73 -25.69 39.19
N LYS A 38 -20.77 -26.49 38.72
CA LYS A 38 -20.95 -27.92 38.46
C LYS A 38 -21.33 -28.66 39.73
N LYS A 39 -20.68 -28.34 40.85
CA LYS A 39 -20.99 -28.95 42.15
C LYS A 39 -22.41 -28.59 42.61
N ASP A 40 -22.79 -27.31 42.55
CA ASP A 40 -24.14 -26.86 42.93
C ASP A 40 -25.23 -27.56 42.12
N HIS A 41 -25.08 -27.64 40.79
CA HIS A 41 -26.03 -28.35 39.95
C HIS A 41 -26.09 -29.85 40.27
N MET A 42 -24.95 -30.50 40.53
CA MET A 42 -24.93 -31.92 40.94
C MET A 42 -25.63 -32.14 42.28
N ASP A 43 -25.42 -31.25 43.25
CA ASP A 43 -26.05 -31.32 44.57
C ASP A 43 -27.57 -31.10 44.46
N ARG A 44 -28.03 -30.16 43.61
CA ARG A 44 -29.47 -29.94 43.35
C ARG A 44 -30.13 -31.13 42.65
N ILE A 45 -29.44 -31.76 41.68
CA ILE A 45 -29.94 -32.97 41.02
C ILE A 45 -30.06 -34.12 42.03
N ASP A 46 -29.05 -34.32 42.88
CA ASP A 46 -29.06 -35.38 43.90
C ASP A 46 -30.17 -35.17 44.95
N GLN A 47 -30.41 -33.92 45.37
CA GLN A 47 -31.52 -33.58 46.26
C GLN A 47 -32.87 -33.88 45.62
N ASN A 48 -33.13 -33.37 44.40
CA ASN A 48 -34.41 -33.61 43.73
C ASN A 48 -34.63 -35.10 43.40
N ALA A 49 -33.56 -35.85 43.10
CA ALA A 49 -33.64 -37.30 42.90
C ALA A 49 -34.05 -38.02 44.20
N LYS A 50 -33.48 -37.63 45.34
CA LYS A 50 -33.85 -38.18 46.66
C LYS A 50 -35.29 -37.87 47.01
N ASP A 51 -35.73 -36.63 46.82
CA ASP A 51 -37.10 -36.21 47.10
C ASP A 51 -38.11 -37.00 46.27
N TYR A 52 -37.83 -37.17 44.97
CA TYR A 52 -38.66 -37.99 44.07
C TYR A 52 -38.72 -39.46 44.52
N VAL A 53 -37.58 -40.08 44.84
CA VAL A 53 -37.53 -41.48 45.29
C VAL A 53 -38.22 -41.68 46.64
N ASN A 54 -38.04 -40.76 47.58
CA ASN A 54 -38.73 -40.81 48.88
C ASN A 54 -40.25 -40.70 48.70
N ARG A 55 -40.71 -39.78 47.84
CA ARG A 55 -42.14 -39.62 47.53
C ARG A 55 -42.73 -40.87 46.88
N LEU A 56 -42.03 -41.48 45.93
CA LEU A 56 -42.41 -42.76 45.33
C LEU A 56 -42.52 -43.86 46.38
N TRP A 57 -41.55 -43.94 47.29
CA TRP A 57 -41.51 -44.94 48.35
C TRP A 57 -42.67 -44.78 49.34
N ASP A 58 -42.96 -43.56 49.77
CA ASP A 58 -44.04 -43.26 50.71
C ASP A 58 -45.40 -43.59 50.10
N LEU A 59 -45.66 -43.17 48.86
CA LEU A 59 -46.92 -43.48 48.15
C LEU A 59 -47.10 -44.99 47.93
N ALA A 60 -46.03 -45.70 47.57
CA ALA A 60 -46.06 -47.15 47.39
C ALA A 60 -46.29 -47.88 48.72
N LYS A 61 -45.73 -47.38 49.82
CA LYS A 61 -45.86 -47.98 51.16
C LYS A 61 -47.25 -47.74 51.76
N GLU A 62 -47.78 -46.53 51.65
CA GLU A 62 -49.11 -46.16 52.16
C GLU A 62 -50.24 -46.93 51.45
N ASN A 63 -50.12 -47.09 50.13
CA ASN A 63 -51.17 -47.70 49.31
C ASN A 63 -50.96 -49.19 49.00
N LYS A 64 -49.95 -49.83 49.60
CA LYS A 64 -49.60 -51.24 49.35
C LYS A 64 -50.77 -52.21 49.56
N ASN A 65 -51.62 -51.93 50.56
CA ASN A 65 -52.74 -52.80 50.94
C ASN A 65 -54.06 -52.42 50.24
N ASN A 66 -54.09 -51.30 49.51
CA ASN A 66 -55.31 -50.78 48.88
C ASN A 66 -55.57 -51.37 47.49
N TYR A 67 -54.58 -52.03 46.89
CA TYR A 67 -54.66 -52.60 45.55
C TYR A 67 -54.32 -54.10 45.57
N GLY A 68 -55.10 -54.91 44.86
CA GLY A 68 -54.92 -56.36 44.79
C GLY A 68 -53.76 -56.83 43.91
N THR A 69 -53.32 -55.98 42.97
CA THR A 69 -52.25 -56.30 42.01
C THR A 69 -51.16 -55.22 42.04
N VAL A 70 -49.90 -55.63 41.94
CA VAL A 70 -48.74 -54.72 41.89
C VAL A 70 -48.83 -53.75 40.70
N ASP A 71 -49.36 -54.21 39.56
CA ASP A 71 -49.51 -53.38 38.35
C ASP A 71 -50.49 -52.21 38.54
N ASP A 72 -51.55 -52.40 39.32
CA ASP A 72 -52.54 -51.35 39.59
C ASP A 72 -51.99 -50.30 40.55
N LEU A 73 -51.17 -50.73 41.52
CA LEU A 73 -50.40 -49.84 42.38
C LEU A 73 -49.38 -49.01 41.57
N ILE A 74 -48.66 -49.63 40.64
CA ILE A 74 -47.70 -48.93 39.77
C ILE A 74 -48.42 -47.88 38.92
N LYS A 75 -49.59 -48.20 38.35
CA LYS A 75 -50.37 -47.23 37.56
C LYS A 75 -50.79 -46.01 38.40
N PHE A 76 -51.27 -46.24 39.62
CA PHE A 76 -51.68 -45.17 40.54
C PHE A 76 -50.49 -44.30 40.97
N VAL A 77 -49.40 -44.92 41.42
CA VAL A 77 -48.19 -44.18 41.82
C VAL A 77 -47.63 -43.40 40.64
N LYS A 78 -47.64 -43.99 39.43
CA LYS A 78 -47.20 -43.31 38.22
C LYS A 78 -48.09 -42.11 37.89
N SER A 79 -49.42 -42.21 38.01
CA SER A 79 -50.31 -41.08 37.71
C SER A 79 -50.17 -39.94 38.72
N GLU A 80 -49.92 -40.25 39.99
CA GLU A 80 -49.80 -39.25 41.05
C GLU A 80 -48.43 -38.55 41.06
N THR A 81 -47.37 -39.24 40.59
CA THR A 81 -45.99 -38.72 40.59
C THR A 81 -45.53 -38.17 39.24
N VAL A 82 -46.44 -38.02 38.25
CA VAL A 82 -46.09 -37.49 36.92
C VAL A 82 -45.47 -36.09 37.03
N ASP A 83 -46.05 -35.21 37.83
CA ASP A 83 -45.59 -33.83 37.94
C ASP A 83 -44.24 -33.75 38.67
N ASP A 84 -44.03 -34.54 39.72
CA ASP A 84 -42.75 -34.63 40.42
C ASP A 84 -41.65 -35.20 39.51
N PHE A 85 -41.99 -36.20 38.69
CA PHE A 85 -41.09 -36.75 37.69
C PHE A 85 -40.74 -35.70 36.63
N ASN A 86 -41.72 -34.97 36.10
CA ASN A 86 -41.50 -33.88 35.16
C ASN A 86 -40.61 -32.79 35.76
N ASN A 87 -40.84 -32.39 37.01
CA ASN A 87 -40.01 -31.42 37.74
C ASN A 87 -38.56 -31.90 37.92
N TYR A 88 -38.36 -33.18 38.28
CA TYR A 88 -37.02 -33.76 38.36
C TYR A 88 -36.33 -33.77 36.99
N VAL A 89 -37.03 -34.22 35.96
CA VAL A 89 -36.55 -34.27 34.57
C VAL A 89 -36.21 -32.86 34.08
N ASP A 90 -37.04 -31.87 34.36
CA ASP A 90 -36.81 -30.47 34.02
C ASP A 90 -35.62 -29.89 34.78
N THR A 91 -35.42 -30.26 36.05
CA THR A 91 -34.22 -29.87 36.81
C THR A 91 -32.95 -30.42 36.17
N VAL A 92 -32.98 -31.70 35.76
CA VAL A 92 -31.85 -32.35 35.09
C VAL A 92 -31.58 -31.71 33.72
N PHE A 93 -32.63 -31.45 32.94
CA PHE A 93 -32.48 -30.78 31.65
C PHE A 93 -32.05 -29.31 31.79
N TYR A 94 -32.53 -28.61 32.80
CA TYR A 94 -32.12 -27.25 33.15
C TYR A 94 -30.64 -27.22 33.53
N ALA A 95 -30.20 -28.07 34.45
CA ALA A 95 -28.79 -28.19 34.83
C ALA A 95 -27.92 -28.58 33.62
N HIS A 96 -28.39 -29.46 32.75
CA HIS A 96 -27.69 -29.81 31.52
C HIS A 96 -27.59 -28.62 30.55
N ARG A 97 -28.66 -27.82 30.42
CA ARG A 97 -28.73 -26.66 29.52
C ARG A 97 -27.91 -25.48 30.04
N ALA A 98 -28.02 -25.16 31.33
CA ALA A 98 -27.27 -24.09 31.97
C ALA A 98 -25.76 -24.36 31.89
N VAL A 99 -25.30 -25.58 32.20
CA VAL A 99 -23.87 -25.93 32.16
C VAL A 99 -23.31 -26.01 30.74
N ARG A 100 -24.10 -26.51 29.77
CA ARG A 100 -23.59 -26.78 28.41
C ARG A 100 -23.79 -25.63 27.44
N HIS A 101 -24.87 -24.87 27.62
CA HIS A 101 -25.31 -23.85 26.67
C HIS A 101 -25.45 -22.47 27.30
N GLY A 102 -25.44 -22.34 28.63
CA GLY A 102 -25.45 -21.03 29.31
C GLY A 102 -26.82 -20.33 29.36
N TYR A 103 -27.93 -21.04 29.11
CA TYR A 103 -29.27 -20.44 29.06
C TYR A 103 -30.27 -21.06 30.04
N ASP A 104 -31.13 -20.20 30.60
CA ASP A 104 -32.22 -20.56 31.53
C ASP A 104 -33.58 -20.85 30.85
N GLU A 105 -33.82 -20.37 29.61
CA GLU A 105 -35.13 -20.44 28.93
C GLU A 105 -35.27 -21.57 27.87
N ASP A 106 -36.51 -21.70 27.33
CA ASP A 106 -36.95 -22.71 26.36
C ASP A 106 -36.01 -22.94 25.18
N SER A 107 -36.02 -24.18 24.67
CA SER A 107 -35.25 -24.60 23.52
C SER A 107 -35.58 -23.78 22.26
N PRO A 108 -34.57 -23.36 21.48
CA PRO A 108 -34.79 -22.56 20.28
C PRO A 108 -35.56 -23.33 19.20
N THR A 109 -36.47 -22.62 18.52
CA THR A 109 -37.34 -23.13 17.45
C THR A 109 -36.85 -22.74 16.05
N TRP A 110 -37.13 -23.61 15.06
CA TRP A 110 -36.87 -23.33 13.64
C TRP A 110 -37.96 -22.46 13.02
N ASP A 111 -38.09 -21.23 13.50
CA ASP A 111 -38.99 -20.22 12.92
C ASP A 111 -38.28 -19.41 11.84
N PHE A 112 -39.03 -18.71 10.98
CA PHE A 112 -38.43 -17.94 9.88
C PHE A 112 -37.42 -16.88 10.38
N ALA A 113 -37.76 -16.13 11.44
CA ALA A 113 -36.87 -15.12 12.03
C ALA A 113 -35.58 -15.74 12.59
N ASN A 114 -35.69 -16.86 13.32
CA ASN A 114 -34.55 -17.61 13.84
C ASN A 114 -33.71 -18.21 12.70
N SER A 115 -34.34 -18.64 11.60
CA SER A 115 -33.66 -19.18 10.42
C SER A 115 -32.87 -18.10 9.67
N VAL A 116 -33.42 -16.88 9.55
CA VAL A 116 -32.69 -15.74 8.96
C VAL A 116 -31.52 -15.32 9.84
N PHE A 117 -31.71 -15.30 11.15
CA PHE A 117 -30.64 -15.04 12.09
C PHE A 117 -29.54 -16.10 12.01
N PHE A 118 -29.90 -17.39 11.98
CA PHE A 118 -28.97 -18.51 11.81
C PHE A 118 -28.18 -18.39 10.51
N THR A 119 -28.86 -18.18 9.37
CA THR A 119 -28.19 -18.07 8.07
C THR A 119 -27.29 -16.83 8.00
N THR A 120 -27.73 -15.68 8.51
CA THR A 120 -26.93 -14.44 8.51
C THR A 120 -25.68 -14.58 9.37
N THR A 121 -25.82 -15.14 10.58
CA THR A 121 -24.68 -15.35 11.51
C THR A 121 -23.71 -16.42 11.03
N MET A 122 -24.20 -17.42 10.29
CA MET A 122 -23.37 -18.42 9.63
C MET A 122 -22.57 -17.83 8.47
N LEU A 123 -23.20 -17.02 7.61
CA LEU A 123 -22.53 -16.39 6.47
C LEU A 123 -21.52 -15.31 6.90
N THR A 124 -21.82 -14.58 7.96
CA THR A 124 -20.90 -13.58 8.55
C THR A 124 -19.80 -14.20 9.41
N SER A 125 -19.70 -15.53 9.46
CA SER A 125 -18.72 -16.30 10.23
C SER A 125 -18.75 -16.04 11.75
N ILE A 126 -19.88 -15.56 12.29
CA ILE A 126 -20.08 -15.40 13.74
C ILE A 126 -20.39 -16.77 14.36
N GLY A 127 -21.36 -17.48 13.79
CA GLY A 127 -21.63 -18.89 14.12
C GLY A 127 -21.93 -19.21 15.59
N TYR A 128 -22.93 -18.55 16.22
CA TYR A 128 -23.26 -18.75 17.64
C TYR A 128 -23.52 -20.20 18.09
N GLY A 129 -23.94 -21.09 17.19
CA GLY A 129 -24.00 -22.53 17.51
C GLY A 129 -25.12 -22.98 18.46
N TYR A 130 -25.98 -22.07 18.97
CA TYR A 130 -27.14 -22.45 19.81
C TYR A 130 -28.26 -23.16 19.00
N VAL A 131 -28.26 -23.04 17.68
CA VAL A 131 -29.07 -23.84 16.75
C VAL A 131 -28.14 -24.42 15.68
N ALA A 132 -28.29 -25.71 15.38
CA ALA A 132 -27.53 -26.38 14.33
C ALA A 132 -28.37 -27.46 13.62
N PRO A 133 -28.14 -27.72 12.33
CA PRO A 133 -28.85 -28.76 11.60
C PRO A 133 -28.48 -30.15 12.12
N SER A 134 -29.48 -30.91 12.58
CA SER A 134 -29.32 -32.29 13.04
C SER A 134 -29.51 -33.32 11.91
N THR A 135 -30.28 -32.99 10.87
CA THR A 135 -30.58 -33.88 9.75
C THR A 135 -29.42 -33.97 8.76
N PHE A 136 -29.28 -35.12 8.09
CA PHE A 136 -28.27 -35.31 7.04
C PHE A 136 -28.42 -34.26 5.93
N GLY A 137 -29.65 -34.07 5.42
CA GLY A 137 -29.95 -33.09 4.38
C GLY A 137 -29.65 -31.66 4.81
N GLY A 138 -29.99 -31.28 6.05
CA GLY A 138 -29.69 -29.95 6.59
C GLY A 138 -28.19 -29.69 6.72
N ARG A 139 -27.41 -30.68 7.17
CA ARG A 139 -25.94 -30.57 7.26
C ARG A 139 -25.29 -30.46 5.88
N LEU A 140 -25.68 -31.32 4.94
CA LEU A 140 -25.16 -31.27 3.56
C LEU A 140 -25.48 -29.95 2.87
N PHE A 141 -26.73 -29.47 3.03
CA PHE A 141 -27.13 -28.16 2.53
C PHE A 141 -26.30 -27.04 3.17
N GLY A 142 -26.12 -27.07 4.49
CA GLY A 142 -25.29 -26.09 5.21
C GLY A 142 -23.86 -26.01 4.68
N VAL A 143 -23.22 -27.15 4.38
CA VAL A 143 -21.87 -27.19 3.79
C VAL A 143 -21.84 -26.49 2.42
N ILE A 144 -22.75 -26.86 1.53
CA ILE A 144 -22.83 -26.28 0.17
C ILE A 144 -23.14 -24.77 0.25
N TYR A 145 -24.07 -24.39 1.13
CA TYR A 145 -24.49 -23.02 1.33
C TYR A 145 -23.34 -22.15 1.87
N CYS A 146 -22.55 -22.64 2.83
CA CYS A 146 -21.37 -21.93 3.35
C CYS A 146 -20.26 -21.77 2.32
N LEU A 147 -20.01 -22.81 1.50
CA LEU A 147 -18.94 -22.80 0.51
C LEU A 147 -19.13 -21.69 -0.54
N ILE A 148 -20.39 -21.37 -0.89
CA ILE A 148 -20.72 -20.28 -1.82
C ILE A 148 -20.96 -18.96 -1.06
N GLY A 149 -21.69 -19.03 0.05
CA GLY A 149 -22.15 -17.85 0.76
C GLY A 149 -21.07 -17.10 1.54
N ILE A 150 -20.11 -17.79 2.17
CA ILE A 150 -19.03 -17.14 2.91
C ILE A 150 -18.13 -16.32 1.97
N PRO A 151 -17.63 -16.85 0.84
CA PRO A 151 -16.86 -16.03 -0.10
C PRO A 151 -17.65 -14.84 -0.65
N LEU A 152 -18.92 -15.04 -1.00
CA LEU A 152 -19.78 -13.97 -1.49
C LEU A 152 -19.94 -12.86 -0.45
N THR A 153 -20.23 -13.21 0.80
CA THR A 153 -20.41 -12.25 1.89
C THR A 153 -19.12 -11.56 2.30
N LEU A 154 -17.98 -12.25 2.32
CA LEU A 154 -16.68 -11.62 2.58
C LEU A 154 -16.32 -10.59 1.51
N VAL A 155 -16.57 -10.89 0.23
CA VAL A 155 -16.32 -9.95 -0.86
C VAL A 155 -17.25 -8.74 -0.78
N THR A 156 -18.54 -8.93 -0.48
CA THR A 156 -19.48 -7.81 -0.35
C THR A 156 -19.13 -6.94 0.85
N VAL A 157 -18.88 -7.54 2.02
CA VAL A 157 -18.49 -6.82 3.23
C VAL A 157 -17.18 -6.07 3.01
N ALA A 158 -16.17 -6.68 2.38
CA ALA A 158 -14.89 -6.00 2.07
C ALA A 158 -15.06 -4.81 1.11
N ASN A 159 -15.90 -4.94 0.09
CA ASN A 159 -16.19 -3.83 -0.84
C ASN A 159 -16.92 -2.68 -0.16
N VAL A 160 -17.92 -2.98 0.67
CA VAL A 160 -18.66 -1.97 1.45
C VAL A 160 -17.73 -1.30 2.46
N ALA A 161 -16.94 -2.07 3.18
CA ALA A 161 -15.94 -1.58 4.14
C ALA A 161 -14.92 -0.65 3.47
N LYS A 162 -14.45 -0.99 2.26
CA LYS A 162 -13.53 -0.13 1.49
C LYS A 162 -14.20 1.20 1.12
N PHE A 163 -15.41 1.16 0.56
CA PHE A 163 -16.18 2.36 0.21
C PHE A 163 -16.41 3.26 1.45
N LEU A 164 -16.77 2.66 2.58
CA LEU A 164 -16.95 3.37 3.84
C LEU A 164 -15.63 4.00 4.33
N SER A 165 -14.53 3.27 4.22
CA SER A 165 -13.21 3.79 4.61
C SER A 165 -12.81 5.01 3.79
N GLU A 166 -12.95 4.95 2.46
CA GLU A 166 -12.63 6.05 1.55
C GLU A 166 -13.52 7.28 1.82
N THR A 167 -14.80 7.05 2.09
CA THR A 167 -15.75 8.12 2.46
C THR A 167 -15.36 8.78 3.80
N ILE A 168 -14.97 7.99 4.81
CA ILE A 168 -14.53 8.52 6.10
C ILE A 168 -13.20 9.28 5.96
N PHE A 169 -12.27 8.80 5.14
CA PHE A 169 -11.04 9.54 4.83
C PHE A 169 -11.32 10.88 4.15
N PHE A 170 -12.24 10.89 3.18
CA PHE A 170 -12.66 12.12 2.51
C PHE A 170 -13.31 13.11 3.50
N LEU A 171 -14.25 12.62 4.32
CA LEU A 171 -14.93 13.44 5.33
C LEU A 171 -13.96 13.98 6.39
N HIS A 172 -13.00 13.16 6.82
CA HIS A 172 -11.95 13.58 7.74
C HIS A 172 -11.06 14.67 7.13
N TYR A 173 -10.65 14.49 5.88
CA TYR A 173 -9.87 15.50 5.16
C TYR A 173 -10.63 16.83 5.04
N GLU A 174 -11.93 16.77 4.74
CA GLU A 174 -12.76 17.97 4.63
C GLU A 174 -12.99 18.65 6.00
N LEU A 175 -13.24 17.86 7.06
CA LEU A 175 -13.33 18.36 8.44
C LEU A 175 -12.02 18.95 8.93
N TRP A 176 -10.89 18.33 8.60
CA TRP A 176 -9.56 18.85 8.90
C TRP A 176 -9.35 20.20 8.22
N ASN A 177 -9.65 20.32 6.93
CA ASN A 177 -9.55 21.59 6.19
C ASN A 177 -10.44 22.67 6.81
N LYS A 178 -11.71 22.36 7.12
CA LYS A 178 -12.61 23.30 7.79
C LYS A 178 -12.11 23.70 9.18
N CYS A 179 -11.55 22.76 9.95
CA CYS A 179 -10.97 23.04 11.26
C CYS A 179 -9.71 23.92 11.16
N LEU A 180 -8.88 23.68 10.14
CA LEU A 180 -7.70 24.47 9.86
C LEU A 180 -8.07 25.90 9.41
N GLU A 181 -9.06 26.03 8.55
CA GLU A 181 -9.65 27.31 8.15
C GLU A 181 -10.25 28.05 9.35
N TRP A 182 -10.98 27.35 10.22
CA TRP A 182 -11.55 27.94 11.43
C TRP A 182 -10.48 28.40 12.43
N LYS A 183 -9.39 27.64 12.56
CA LYS A 183 -8.23 28.01 13.37
C LYS A 183 -7.46 29.19 12.78
N ARG A 184 -7.34 29.27 11.44
CA ARG A 184 -6.74 30.39 10.71
C ARG A 184 -7.56 31.68 10.86
N LYS A 185 -8.90 31.58 10.75
CA LYS A 185 -9.83 32.68 11.04
C LYS A 185 -9.73 33.18 12.48
N ARG A 186 -9.61 32.28 13.47
CA ARG A 186 -9.43 32.68 14.89
C ARG A 186 -8.07 33.32 15.20
N LYS A 187 -7.02 32.99 14.44
CA LYS A 187 -5.69 33.61 14.60
C LYS A 187 -5.55 34.97 13.92
N GLY A 188 -6.56 35.45 13.19
CA GLY A 188 -6.51 36.76 12.52
C GLY A 188 -5.50 36.83 11.37
N GLU A 189 -5.10 35.69 10.79
CA GLU A 189 -4.27 35.67 9.59
C GLU A 189 -5.13 36.04 8.38
N VAL A 190 -4.74 37.10 7.67
CA VAL A 190 -5.39 37.64 6.47
C VAL A 190 -5.59 36.53 5.43
N GLU A 191 -6.78 36.47 4.84
CA GLU A 191 -7.18 35.53 3.79
C GLU A 191 -6.04 35.29 2.78
N ALA A 192 -5.55 34.05 2.74
CA ALA A 192 -4.73 33.61 1.63
C ALA A 192 -5.59 33.59 0.36
N ASP A 193 -5.09 34.25 -0.68
CA ASP A 193 -5.69 34.34 -2.01
C ASP A 193 -6.08 32.92 -2.51
N PRO A 194 -7.34 32.66 -2.92
CA PRO A 194 -7.80 31.33 -3.36
C PRO A 194 -7.08 30.75 -4.58
N ALA A 195 -6.13 31.50 -5.16
CA ALA A 195 -5.27 31.09 -6.28
C ALA A 195 -3.90 30.54 -5.87
N GLN A 196 -3.61 30.34 -4.57
CA GLN A 196 -2.39 29.62 -4.18
C GLN A 196 -2.55 28.12 -4.47
N PRO A 197 -1.74 27.53 -5.37
CA PRO A 197 -1.82 26.11 -5.67
C PRO A 197 -1.51 25.29 -4.40
N MET A 198 -2.21 24.16 -4.26
CA MET A 198 -2.10 23.20 -3.14
C MET A 198 -0.66 22.67 -2.92
N PHE A 199 0.22 22.90 -3.90
CA PHE A 199 1.65 22.71 -3.83
C PHE A 199 2.32 24.02 -4.25
N GLY A 200 2.87 24.76 -3.29
CA GLY A 200 3.80 25.83 -3.61
C GLY A 200 5.17 25.21 -3.89
N ASP A 201 5.84 25.63 -4.96
CA ASP A 201 7.18 25.14 -5.36
C ASP A 201 8.27 25.34 -4.28
N ASP A 202 7.93 26.01 -3.16
CA ASP A 202 8.83 26.35 -2.05
C ASP A 202 8.54 25.59 -0.72
N GLU A 203 7.58 24.65 -0.66
CA GLU A 203 7.31 23.89 0.58
C GLU A 203 8.26 22.67 0.74
N ASN A 204 8.92 22.57 1.90
CA ASN A 204 9.81 21.47 2.26
C ASN A 204 9.10 20.11 2.14
N GLU A 205 9.70 19.14 1.43
CA GLU A 205 9.18 17.77 1.29
C GLU A 205 8.84 17.11 2.64
N GLU A 206 9.58 17.44 3.71
CA GLU A 206 9.31 16.96 5.08
C GLU A 206 7.99 17.48 5.66
N GLU A 207 7.57 18.72 5.36
CA GLU A 207 6.32 19.30 5.86
C GLU A 207 5.09 18.76 5.09
N ILE A 208 5.26 18.50 3.79
CA ILE A 208 4.28 17.81 2.95
C ILE A 208 4.12 16.35 3.42
N LEU A 209 5.23 15.65 3.70
CA LEU A 209 5.22 14.28 4.25
C LEU A 209 4.57 14.22 5.64
N ASP A 210 4.80 15.20 6.51
CA ASP A 210 4.17 15.25 7.83
C ASP A 210 2.68 15.59 7.74
N ARG A 211 2.23 16.48 6.83
CA ARG A 211 0.80 16.68 6.57
C ARG A 211 0.14 15.42 6.02
N VAL A 212 0.78 14.71 5.09
CA VAL A 212 0.29 13.43 4.54
C VAL A 212 0.29 12.31 5.59
N ARG A 213 1.23 12.32 6.55
CA ARG A 213 1.23 11.39 7.70
C ARG A 213 0.24 11.78 8.79
N LEU A 214 -0.02 13.05 9.01
CA LEU A 214 -1.03 13.53 9.97
C LEU A 214 -2.46 13.22 9.49
N VAL A 215 -2.66 13.20 8.17
CA VAL A 215 -3.93 12.77 7.52
C VAL A 215 -4.15 11.25 7.63
N ARG A 216 -3.13 10.46 8.02
CA ARG A 216 -3.33 9.05 8.40
C ARG A 216 -3.86 8.98 9.83
N PHE A 217 -5.08 8.45 9.99
CA PHE A 217 -5.65 8.13 11.29
C PHE A 217 -4.68 7.30 12.14
N PRO A 218 -4.38 7.72 13.38
CA PRO A 218 -3.75 6.83 14.35
C PRO A 218 -4.60 5.55 14.46
N PRO A 219 -4.00 4.36 14.49
CA PRO A 219 -4.77 3.11 14.63
C PRO A 219 -5.70 3.14 15.84
N LEU A 220 -5.27 3.77 16.93
CA LEU A 220 -6.06 3.98 18.13
C LEU A 220 -7.36 4.74 17.87
N THR A 221 -7.39 5.73 16.98
CA THR A 221 -8.63 6.47 16.70
C THR A 221 -9.65 5.61 15.96
N VAL A 222 -9.17 4.69 15.12
CA VAL A 222 -10.02 3.73 14.39
C VAL A 222 -10.64 2.71 15.37
N PHE A 223 -9.83 2.19 16.30
CA PHE A 223 -10.34 1.32 17.37
C PHE A 223 -11.32 2.03 18.30
N MET A 224 -11.06 3.30 18.65
CA MET A 224 -11.99 4.10 19.45
C MET A 224 -13.33 4.31 18.75
N PHE A 225 -13.35 4.44 17.42
CA PHE A 225 -14.60 4.56 16.67
C PHE A 225 -15.48 3.30 16.78
N VAL A 226 -14.89 2.12 16.60
CA VAL A 226 -15.58 0.83 16.82
C VAL A 226 -16.04 0.70 18.27
N PHE A 227 -15.19 1.09 19.22
CA PHE A 227 -15.51 0.99 20.63
C PHE A 227 -16.72 1.86 21.00
N VAL A 228 -16.76 3.11 20.52
CA VAL A 228 -17.89 4.02 20.71
C VAL A 228 -19.16 3.47 20.05
N TYR A 229 -19.05 2.95 18.83
CA TYR A 229 -20.17 2.28 18.16
C TYR A 229 -20.71 1.11 18.98
N GLY A 230 -19.82 0.23 19.48
CA GLY A 230 -20.20 -0.90 20.32
C GLY A 230 -20.90 -0.46 21.60
N CYS A 231 -20.42 0.59 22.27
CA CYS A 231 -21.05 1.14 23.47
C CYS A 231 -22.46 1.70 23.19
N ILE A 232 -22.65 2.38 22.05
CA ILE A 232 -23.95 2.92 21.63
C ILE A 232 -24.90 1.78 21.26
N ALA A 233 -24.44 0.81 20.46
CA ALA A 233 -25.24 -0.35 20.08
C ALA A 233 -25.68 -1.16 21.30
N ALA A 234 -24.80 -1.38 22.28
CA ALA A 234 -25.13 -2.04 23.54
C ALA A 234 -26.18 -1.28 24.35
N TRP A 235 -26.11 0.06 24.36
CA TRP A 235 -27.11 0.90 25.03
C TRP A 235 -28.48 0.78 24.36
N VAL A 236 -28.52 0.74 23.02
CA VAL A 236 -29.77 0.54 22.27
C VAL A 236 -30.33 -0.86 22.49
N VAL A 237 -29.51 -1.90 22.40
CA VAL A 237 -29.96 -3.29 22.61
C VAL A 237 -30.50 -3.49 24.02
N ARG A 238 -29.85 -2.93 25.04
CA ARG A 238 -30.37 -2.90 26.42
C ARG A 238 -31.76 -2.26 26.54
N TYR A 239 -32.11 -1.30 25.71
CA TYR A 239 -33.44 -0.67 25.78
C TYR A 239 -34.55 -1.62 25.33
N TRP A 240 -34.25 -2.55 24.44
CA TRP A 240 -35.21 -3.48 23.86
C TRP A 240 -35.16 -4.86 24.52
N GLU A 241 -33.98 -5.31 24.91
CA GLU A 241 -33.75 -6.60 25.59
C GLU A 241 -33.73 -6.45 27.11
N THR A 242 -34.06 -7.53 27.81
CA THR A 242 -34.06 -7.58 29.30
C THR A 242 -32.66 -7.63 29.92
N TRP A 243 -31.61 -7.64 29.11
CA TRP A 243 -30.23 -7.81 29.56
C TRP A 243 -29.70 -6.57 30.29
N THR A 244 -28.74 -6.81 31.17
CA THR A 244 -27.93 -5.76 31.76
C THR A 244 -27.07 -5.08 30.70
N TYR A 245 -26.59 -3.86 30.99
CA TYR A 245 -25.71 -3.15 30.04
C TYR A 245 -24.44 -3.92 29.73
N VAL A 246 -23.88 -4.62 30.72
CA VAL A 246 -22.64 -5.37 30.58
C VAL A 246 -22.85 -6.59 29.69
N GLU A 247 -23.95 -7.32 29.86
CA GLU A 247 -24.35 -8.44 28.99
C GLU A 247 -24.60 -7.98 27.55
N SER A 248 -25.31 -6.86 27.36
CA SER A 248 -25.51 -6.26 26.02
C SER A 248 -24.19 -5.82 25.38
N LEU A 249 -23.26 -5.27 26.17
CA LEU A 249 -21.94 -4.89 25.69
C LEU A 249 -21.12 -6.12 25.30
N TYR A 250 -21.08 -7.12 26.18
CA TYR A 250 -20.44 -8.40 25.92
C TYR A 250 -20.97 -9.06 24.65
N PHE A 251 -22.29 -9.19 24.52
CA PHE A 251 -22.95 -9.75 23.34
C PHE A 251 -22.54 -8.96 22.08
N ILE A 252 -22.72 -7.63 22.06
CA ILE A 252 -22.39 -6.82 20.87
C ILE A 252 -20.92 -6.94 20.48
N PHE A 253 -19.97 -6.84 21.42
CA PHE A 253 -18.55 -6.91 21.09
C PHE A 253 -18.13 -8.30 20.57
N ILE A 254 -18.60 -9.38 21.20
CA ILE A 254 -18.36 -10.76 20.74
C ILE A 254 -18.98 -11.01 19.36
N SER A 255 -20.11 -10.38 19.08
CA SER A 255 -20.80 -10.45 17.78
C SER A 255 -20.04 -9.75 16.66
N ILE A 256 -19.67 -8.47 16.86
CA ILE A 256 -19.02 -7.65 15.83
C ILE A 256 -17.57 -8.06 15.55
N LEU A 257 -16.92 -8.68 16.54
CA LEU A 257 -15.60 -9.32 16.41
C LEU A 257 -15.67 -10.72 15.80
N THR A 258 -16.87 -11.17 15.41
CA THR A 258 -17.13 -12.48 14.78
C THR A 258 -16.61 -13.66 15.59
N VAL A 259 -16.71 -13.58 16.93
CA VAL A 259 -16.35 -14.69 17.83
C VAL A 259 -17.57 -15.57 18.09
N GLY A 260 -18.70 -14.95 18.47
CA GLY A 260 -19.99 -15.62 18.57
C GLY A 260 -20.04 -16.84 19.50
N PHE A 261 -19.87 -16.66 20.82
CA PHE A 261 -19.97 -17.78 21.77
C PHE A 261 -21.35 -18.43 21.82
N GLY A 262 -22.40 -17.63 21.63
CA GLY A 262 -23.77 -18.13 21.60
C GLY A 262 -24.23 -18.66 22.94
N ASP A 263 -23.86 -17.95 24.00
CA ASP A 263 -24.29 -18.04 25.39
C ASP A 263 -25.41 -17.03 25.73
N ILE A 264 -25.58 -15.96 24.95
CA ILE A 264 -26.68 -15.00 25.05
C ILE A 264 -27.37 -14.86 23.68
N ARG A 265 -28.72 -14.82 23.65
CA ARG A 265 -29.53 -14.80 22.42
C ARG A 265 -30.66 -13.78 22.50
N PRO A 266 -30.90 -12.97 21.45
CA PRO A 266 -31.97 -11.97 21.43
C PRO A 266 -33.36 -12.59 21.53
N SER A 267 -34.29 -11.86 22.14
CA SER A 267 -35.68 -12.28 22.28
C SER A 267 -36.37 -12.32 20.90
N PRO A 268 -37.28 -13.27 20.62
CA PRO A 268 -37.91 -13.46 19.31
C PRO A 268 -38.52 -12.20 18.68
N GLY A 269 -39.07 -11.29 19.50
CA GLY A 269 -39.65 -10.02 19.04
C GLY A 269 -38.63 -8.98 18.57
N ASN A 270 -37.37 -9.06 19.03
CA ASN A 270 -36.36 -8.03 18.86
C ASN A 270 -35.17 -8.47 17.97
N ILE A 271 -35.17 -9.73 17.51
CA ILE A 271 -34.12 -10.35 16.67
C ILE A 271 -33.72 -9.44 15.51
N TRP A 272 -34.68 -8.83 14.81
CA TRP A 272 -34.40 -8.00 13.64
C TRP A 272 -33.59 -6.74 13.97
N VAL A 273 -33.92 -6.08 15.09
CA VAL A 273 -33.21 -4.88 15.55
C VAL A 273 -31.78 -5.26 15.93
N THR A 274 -31.63 -6.30 16.74
CA THR A 274 -30.33 -6.80 17.19
C THR A 274 -29.46 -7.25 16.01
N LEU A 275 -30.03 -7.96 15.04
CA LEU A 275 -29.34 -8.41 13.83
C LEU A 275 -28.84 -7.23 12.99
N ALA A 276 -29.63 -6.17 12.83
CA ALA A 276 -29.22 -4.99 12.06
C ALA A 276 -27.98 -4.31 12.67
N PHE A 277 -27.93 -4.16 14.00
CA PHE A 277 -26.74 -3.62 14.68
C PHE A 277 -25.53 -4.55 14.56
N VAL A 278 -25.72 -5.86 14.65
CA VAL A 278 -24.62 -6.82 14.45
C VAL A 278 -24.05 -6.72 13.03
N VAL A 279 -24.90 -6.68 11.99
CA VAL A 279 -24.46 -6.57 10.60
C VAL A 279 -23.69 -5.27 10.33
N VAL A 280 -24.20 -4.12 10.81
CA VAL A 280 -23.50 -2.83 10.69
C VAL A 280 -22.18 -2.87 11.44
N GLY A 281 -22.16 -3.47 12.63
CA GLY A 281 -20.96 -3.63 13.43
C GLY A 281 -19.89 -4.49 12.75
N VAL A 282 -20.26 -5.59 12.11
CA VAL A 282 -19.33 -6.44 11.33
C VAL A 282 -18.76 -5.67 10.12
N ILE A 283 -19.57 -4.85 9.44
CA ILE A 283 -19.07 -3.99 8.35
C ILE A 283 -18.08 -2.95 8.89
N LEU A 284 -18.33 -2.39 10.08
CA LEU A 284 -17.43 -1.43 10.73
C LEU A 284 -16.12 -2.07 11.20
N THR A 285 -16.16 -3.24 11.81
CA THR A 285 -14.95 -3.94 12.26
C THR A 285 -14.09 -4.39 11.09
N THR A 286 -14.70 -4.86 10.00
CA THR A 286 -13.97 -5.20 8.76
C THR A 286 -13.34 -3.98 8.08
N MET A 287 -14.01 -2.83 8.07
CA MET A 287 -13.41 -1.54 7.66
C MET A 287 -12.17 -1.21 8.50
N CYS A 288 -12.25 -1.42 9.81
CA CYS A 288 -11.13 -1.15 10.71
C CYS A 288 -9.95 -2.11 10.46
N MET A 289 -10.22 -3.40 10.26
CA MET A 289 -9.19 -4.37 9.88
C MET A 289 -8.53 -4.03 8.55
N ASP A 290 -9.29 -3.54 7.56
CA ASP A 290 -8.75 -3.10 6.26
C ASP A 290 -7.83 -1.87 6.39
N VAL A 291 -8.23 -0.86 7.18
CA VAL A 291 -7.39 0.33 7.46
C VAL A 291 -6.11 -0.05 8.21
N VAL A 292 -6.24 -0.83 9.27
CA VAL A 292 -5.12 -1.36 10.07
C VAL A 292 -4.22 -2.20 9.18
N GLY A 293 -4.77 -3.12 8.39
CA GLY A 293 -4.04 -3.98 7.47
C GLY A 293 -3.20 -3.18 6.48
N ARG A 294 -3.77 -2.19 5.79
CA ARG A 294 -3.04 -1.30 4.85
C ARG A 294 -1.89 -0.55 5.50
N MET A 295 -2.00 -0.21 6.78
CA MET A 295 -1.00 0.54 7.51
C MET A 295 0.11 -0.37 8.06
N TYR A 296 -0.25 -1.45 8.76
CA TYR A 296 0.71 -2.34 9.42
C TYR A 296 1.42 -3.29 8.44
N LEU A 297 0.79 -3.79 7.37
CA LEU A 297 1.51 -4.64 6.40
C LEU A 297 2.66 -3.87 5.72
N LYS A 298 2.43 -2.59 5.39
CA LYS A 298 3.46 -1.75 4.78
C LYS A 298 4.61 -1.48 5.75
N GLU A 299 4.31 -1.20 7.02
CA GLU A 299 5.32 -0.98 8.05
C GLU A 299 6.10 -2.26 8.40
N ILE A 300 5.43 -3.41 8.55
CA ILE A 300 6.09 -4.70 8.82
C ILE A 300 7.01 -5.07 7.65
N HIS A 301 6.56 -4.90 6.40
CA HIS A 301 7.38 -5.15 5.23
C HIS A 301 8.51 -4.12 5.06
N TYR A 302 8.28 -2.86 5.44
CA TYR A 302 9.33 -1.84 5.50
C TYR A 302 10.38 -2.15 6.57
N LEU A 303 9.96 -2.52 7.78
CA LEU A 303 10.82 -2.90 8.91
C LEU A 303 11.64 -4.16 8.56
N GLY A 304 11.01 -5.17 7.97
CA GLY A 304 11.68 -6.38 7.47
C GLY A 304 12.72 -6.09 6.39
N ARG A 305 12.45 -5.15 5.47
CA ARG A 305 13.43 -4.67 4.49
C ARG A 305 14.54 -3.82 5.14
N LYS A 306 14.22 -3.03 6.16
CA LYS A 306 15.16 -2.16 6.89
C LYS A 306 16.13 -2.97 7.76
N LEU A 307 15.70 -4.09 8.33
CA LEU A 307 16.57 -5.04 9.04
C LEU A 307 17.58 -5.76 8.12
N LYS A 308 17.35 -5.74 6.80
CA LYS A 308 18.27 -6.32 5.80
C LYS A 308 19.51 -5.46 5.58
N SER A 309 19.45 -4.15 5.91
CA SER A 309 20.56 -3.21 5.90
C SER A 309 21.41 -3.39 7.17
N ASN A 310 22.37 -4.30 7.11
CA ASN A 310 23.37 -4.50 8.16
C ASN A 310 24.26 -3.25 8.28
N ASN A 311 23.95 -2.35 9.21
CA ASN A 311 24.93 -1.59 9.98
C ASN A 311 24.24 -1.08 11.26
N PRO A 312 24.66 -1.51 12.48
CA PRO A 312 24.04 -1.07 13.73
C PRO A 312 24.16 0.46 13.93
N PHE A 313 25.10 1.09 13.22
CA PHE A 313 25.29 2.54 13.19
C PHE A 313 24.41 3.28 12.17
N TYR A 314 23.60 2.60 11.36
CA TYR A 314 22.74 3.26 10.37
C TYR A 314 21.71 4.17 11.05
N LEU A 315 21.06 3.72 12.13
CA LEU A 315 20.14 4.55 12.92
C LEU A 315 20.85 5.75 13.55
N LEU A 316 22.08 5.58 14.03
CA LEU A 316 22.92 6.65 14.56
C LEU A 316 23.35 7.64 13.47
N ARG A 317 23.66 7.17 12.26
CA ARG A 317 24.05 7.99 11.11
C ARG A 317 22.85 8.73 10.51
N GLU A 318 21.68 8.11 10.47
CA GLU A 318 20.42 8.72 10.04
C GLU A 318 19.93 9.74 11.08
N ALA A 319 20.01 9.44 12.39
CA ALA A 319 19.70 10.39 13.46
C ALA A 319 20.67 11.58 13.47
N LYS A 320 21.98 11.34 13.25
CA LYS A 320 23.00 12.40 13.13
C LYS A 320 22.82 13.21 11.84
N ALA A 321 22.39 12.58 10.74
CA ALA A 321 22.02 13.26 9.50
C ALA A 321 20.76 14.10 9.66
N ARG A 322 19.73 13.62 10.37
CA ARG A 322 18.53 14.40 10.72
C ARG A 322 18.86 15.59 11.59
N ARG A 323 19.71 15.42 12.62
CA ARG A 323 20.21 16.55 13.44
C ARG A 323 21.01 17.56 12.61
N ARG A 324 21.83 17.09 11.65
CA ARG A 324 22.55 17.97 10.72
C ARG A 324 21.63 18.71 9.75
N ARG A 325 20.60 18.05 9.21
CA ARG A 325 19.59 18.68 8.34
C ARG A 325 18.76 19.70 9.11
N ALA A 326 18.34 19.40 10.34
CA ALA A 326 17.64 20.34 11.21
C ALA A 326 18.51 21.56 11.58
N ALA A 327 19.80 21.34 11.90
CA ALA A 327 20.74 22.43 12.16
C ALA A 327 20.99 23.28 10.91
N MET A 328 21.18 22.66 9.74
CA MET A 328 21.37 23.35 8.46
C MET A 328 20.11 24.11 8.01
N ALA A 329 18.92 23.55 8.24
CA ALA A 329 17.65 24.23 8.01
C ALA A 329 17.46 25.44 8.94
N SER A 330 17.87 25.34 10.20
CA SER A 330 17.84 26.47 11.13
C SER A 330 18.82 27.60 10.74
N LEU A 331 19.99 27.24 10.21
CA LEU A 331 20.98 28.18 9.67
C LEU A 331 20.50 28.85 8.39
N LEU A 332 19.90 28.08 7.47
CA LEU A 332 19.28 28.60 6.25
C LEU A 332 18.09 29.51 6.57
N ALA A 333 17.28 29.18 7.58
CA ALA A 333 16.19 30.04 8.02
C ALA A 333 16.68 31.35 8.67
N GLN A 334 17.82 31.33 9.39
CA GLN A 334 18.47 32.54 9.90
C GLN A 334 19.08 33.40 8.78
N LEU A 335 19.75 32.79 7.80
CA LEU A 335 20.25 33.46 6.60
C LEU A 335 19.12 34.07 5.77
N ALA A 336 18.02 33.34 5.57
CA ALA A 336 16.82 33.81 4.90
C ALA A 336 16.19 34.98 5.65
N LYS A 337 16.12 34.95 6.99
CA LYS A 337 15.68 36.11 7.79
C LYS A 337 16.55 37.35 7.60
N GLY A 338 17.87 37.18 7.42
CA GLY A 338 18.79 38.26 7.07
C GLY A 338 18.58 38.81 5.65
N MET A 339 18.24 37.94 4.69
CA MET A 339 17.98 38.32 3.29
C MET A 339 16.58 38.93 3.08
N ILE A 340 15.57 38.54 3.86
CA ILE A 340 14.20 39.06 3.79
C ILE A 340 14.12 40.54 4.20
N PHE A 341 15.01 41.02 5.09
CA PHE A 341 15.10 42.44 5.42
C PHE A 341 15.66 43.30 4.28
N ALA A 342 16.52 42.75 3.42
CA ALA A 342 17.07 43.44 2.26
C ALA A 342 16.14 43.43 1.03
N HIS A 343 15.21 42.46 0.93
CA HIS A 343 14.34 42.30 -0.22
C HIS A 343 12.98 43.03 -0.10
N LYS A 344 12.64 43.54 1.09
CA LYS A 344 11.40 44.27 1.36
C LYS A 344 11.33 45.60 0.58
N ASP A 345 12.45 46.29 0.41
CA ASP A 345 12.53 47.57 -0.31
C ASP A 345 12.43 47.41 -1.83
N TYR A 346 12.87 46.27 -2.38
CA TYR A 346 12.82 46.00 -3.82
C TYR A 346 11.41 45.70 -4.32
N ASN A 347 10.60 44.99 -3.51
CA ASN A 347 9.26 44.57 -3.90
C ASN A 347 8.22 45.71 -3.90
N GLU A 348 8.36 46.72 -3.04
CA GLU A 348 7.47 47.89 -3.08
C GLU A 348 7.63 48.73 -4.36
N LEU A 349 8.87 48.87 -4.86
CA LEU A 349 9.19 49.57 -6.11
C LEU A 349 8.65 48.83 -7.34
N ALA A 350 8.70 47.50 -7.35
CA ALA A 350 8.14 46.67 -8.42
C ALA A 350 6.60 46.69 -8.45
N ARG A 351 5.95 46.69 -7.28
CA ARG A 351 4.48 46.71 -7.15
C ARG A 351 3.86 48.03 -7.65
N LYS A 352 4.56 49.16 -7.49
CA LYS A 352 4.16 50.46 -8.06
C LYS A 352 4.24 50.51 -9.59
N LYS A 353 5.20 49.83 -10.22
CA LYS A 353 5.32 49.75 -11.70
C LYS A 353 4.26 48.83 -12.33
N SER A 354 3.88 47.75 -11.64
CA SER A 354 2.88 46.78 -12.13
C SER A 354 1.45 47.35 -12.17
N LYS A 355 1.05 48.13 -11.16
CA LYS A 355 -0.29 48.75 -11.12
C LYS A 355 -0.55 49.73 -12.27
N ARG A 356 0.48 50.38 -12.80
CA ARG A 356 0.36 51.36 -13.90
C ARG A 356 0.12 50.72 -15.28
N LYS A 357 0.27 49.39 -15.40
CA LYS A 357 0.19 48.65 -16.68
C LYS A 357 -1.10 47.82 -16.83
N LYS A 358 -2.00 47.86 -15.84
CA LYS A 358 -3.19 46.99 -15.76
C LYS A 358 -4.51 47.70 -16.10
N GLU A 359 -4.47 48.78 -16.87
CA GLU A 359 -5.66 49.34 -17.52
C GLU A 359 -5.56 49.20 -19.04
N LYS A 360 -6.69 48.84 -19.65
CA LYS A 360 -6.93 48.44 -21.05
C LYS A 360 -6.61 46.99 -21.42
N ARG A 361 -7.45 46.07 -20.94
CA ARG A 361 -7.85 44.89 -21.73
C ARG A 361 -9.36 44.97 -21.96
N ARG A 362 -9.76 45.35 -23.18
CA ARG A 362 -11.15 45.27 -23.65
C ARG A 362 -11.53 43.79 -23.79
N GLY A 363 -12.74 43.43 -23.35
CA GLY A 363 -13.31 42.10 -23.55
C GLY A 363 -13.51 41.78 -25.03
N SER A 364 -13.52 40.49 -25.36
CA SER A 364 -13.76 39.97 -26.70
C SER A 364 -15.19 40.26 -27.14
N HIS A 365 -15.34 41.04 -28.22
CA HIS A 365 -16.61 41.25 -28.91
C HIS A 365 -16.62 40.39 -30.17
N VAL A 366 -17.70 39.66 -30.40
CA VAL A 366 -17.95 38.91 -31.65
C VAL A 366 -18.66 39.85 -32.64
N LEU A 367 -18.35 39.73 -33.94
CA LEU A 367 -19.03 40.42 -35.05
C LEU A 367 -19.80 39.42 -35.94
N PRO A 368 -20.84 39.86 -36.68
CA PRO A 368 -21.92 38.99 -37.16
C PRO A 368 -21.68 38.15 -38.43
N ASN A 369 -20.45 37.89 -38.88
CA ASN A 369 -20.21 37.32 -40.22
C ASN A 369 -19.37 36.02 -40.30
N GLU A 370 -19.29 35.23 -39.22
CA GLU A 370 -18.73 33.85 -39.20
C GLU A 370 -17.36 33.59 -39.87
N LYS A 371 -16.59 34.62 -40.23
CA LYS A 371 -15.18 34.47 -40.61
C LYS A 371 -14.33 34.68 -39.38
N PHE A 372 -13.76 33.58 -38.86
CA PHE A 372 -12.74 33.63 -37.83
C PHE A 372 -11.58 34.51 -38.31
N MET A 373 -11.35 35.64 -37.64
CA MET A 373 -10.02 36.25 -37.67
C MET A 373 -9.08 35.27 -36.96
N PHE A 374 -8.42 34.40 -37.71
CA PHE A 374 -7.05 34.05 -37.36
C PHE A 374 -6.26 35.35 -37.52
N ALA A 375 -6.37 36.20 -36.50
CA ALA A 375 -5.56 37.38 -36.39
C ALA A 375 -4.11 36.93 -36.58
N ARG A 376 -3.37 37.74 -37.31
CA ARG A 376 -1.92 37.67 -37.53
C ARG A 376 -1.19 37.46 -36.20
N LEU A 377 -1.08 36.20 -35.78
CA LEU A 377 -0.61 35.79 -34.47
C LEU A 377 0.79 35.16 -34.60
N PRO A 378 1.67 35.34 -33.61
CA PRO A 378 2.90 34.59 -33.53
C PRO A 378 2.59 33.08 -33.47
N PRO A 379 3.50 32.23 -33.95
CA PRO A 379 3.28 30.79 -33.97
C PRO A 379 3.19 30.24 -32.54
N ASP A 380 2.60 29.05 -32.40
CA ASP A 380 2.63 28.33 -31.13
C ASP A 380 4.07 27.89 -30.77
N PRO A 381 4.36 27.64 -29.48
CA PRO A 381 5.66 27.08 -29.08
C PRO A 381 5.88 25.70 -29.72
N PRO A 382 7.12 25.36 -30.12
CA PRO A 382 7.42 24.03 -30.65
C PRO A 382 7.11 22.94 -29.62
N SER A 383 6.56 21.82 -30.07
CA SER A 383 6.22 20.66 -29.24
C SER A 383 7.40 19.67 -29.16
N ASP A 384 7.36 18.75 -28.20
CA ASP A 384 8.29 17.62 -28.06
C ASP A 384 9.78 17.99 -28.17
N CYS A 385 10.15 19.10 -27.54
CA CYS A 385 11.55 19.55 -27.48
C CYS A 385 12.37 18.60 -26.60
N GLN A 386 13.42 17.99 -27.16
CA GLN A 386 14.28 17.04 -26.47
C GLN A 386 15.76 17.20 -26.86
N VAL A 387 16.64 16.75 -25.97
CA VAL A 387 18.08 16.63 -26.22
C VAL A 387 18.36 15.23 -26.74
N VAL A 388 18.82 15.12 -27.99
CA VAL A 388 19.05 13.84 -28.68
C VAL A 388 20.40 13.26 -28.28
N SER A 389 21.45 14.07 -28.32
CA SER A 389 22.80 13.67 -27.93
C SER A 389 23.54 14.81 -27.26
N THR A 390 24.48 14.46 -26.39
CA THR A 390 25.33 15.41 -25.69
C THR A 390 26.73 14.84 -25.63
N SER A 391 27.70 15.65 -26.03
CA SER A 391 29.12 15.33 -25.95
C SER A 391 29.83 16.38 -25.10
N ALA A 392 31.15 16.32 -25.05
CA ALA A 392 31.97 17.31 -24.37
C ALA A 392 32.07 18.67 -25.09
N TYR A 393 31.67 18.75 -26.36
CA TYR A 393 31.78 19.96 -27.19
C TYR A 393 30.55 20.26 -28.05
N SER A 394 29.60 19.33 -28.14
CA SER A 394 28.37 19.48 -28.93
C SER A 394 27.12 19.04 -28.17
N VAL A 395 26.00 19.68 -28.47
CA VAL A 395 24.67 19.30 -27.98
C VAL A 395 23.71 19.29 -29.16
N ARG A 396 23.05 18.15 -29.40
CA ARG A 396 22.06 18.02 -30.46
C ARG A 396 20.65 18.11 -29.88
N LEU A 397 19.86 19.05 -30.40
CA LEU A 397 18.48 19.29 -30.02
C LEU A 397 17.55 18.88 -31.15
N ALA A 398 16.38 18.36 -30.80
CA ALA A 398 15.30 18.06 -31.73
C ALA A 398 13.96 18.54 -31.16
N TRP A 399 13.05 18.99 -32.02
CA TRP A 399 11.71 19.43 -31.65
C TRP A 399 10.71 19.09 -32.75
N ALA A 400 9.43 18.97 -32.41
CA ALA A 400 8.35 18.85 -33.36
C ALA A 400 7.85 20.25 -33.81
N PRO A 401 7.40 20.39 -35.06
CA PRO A 401 6.93 21.67 -35.56
C PRO A 401 5.62 22.08 -34.86
N PRO A 402 5.47 23.35 -34.46
CA PRO A 402 4.25 23.85 -33.85
C PRO A 402 3.10 23.94 -34.86
N PHE A 403 1.88 23.96 -34.35
CA PHE A 403 0.71 24.28 -35.15
C PHE A 403 0.78 25.75 -35.58
N SER A 404 0.88 26.00 -36.90
CA SER A 404 0.97 27.33 -37.48
C SER A 404 0.28 27.34 -38.85
N PRO A 405 -0.52 28.38 -39.17
CA PRO A 405 -1.12 28.53 -40.50
C PRO A 405 -0.12 28.95 -41.58
N ASP A 406 1.10 29.39 -41.21
CA ASP A 406 2.13 29.83 -42.15
C ASP A 406 3.15 28.72 -42.46
N PRO A 407 3.54 28.56 -43.74
CA PRO A 407 4.48 27.53 -44.20
C PRO A 407 5.96 27.88 -43.93
N ASP A 408 6.32 29.16 -43.83
CA ASP A 408 7.71 29.64 -43.67
C ASP A 408 8.10 29.82 -42.19
N LEU A 409 8.10 28.72 -41.44
CA LEU A 409 8.48 28.74 -40.03
C LEU A 409 10.01 28.63 -39.86
N THR A 410 10.57 29.48 -39.01
CA THR A 410 11.98 29.45 -38.63
C THR A 410 12.13 29.31 -37.12
N TYR A 411 13.23 28.75 -36.64
CA TYR A 411 13.49 28.61 -35.21
C TYR A 411 14.70 29.42 -34.79
N ASN A 412 14.58 30.08 -33.64
CA ASN A 412 15.66 30.78 -32.95
C ASN A 412 15.98 30.05 -31.65
N ILE A 413 17.25 29.78 -31.41
CA ILE A 413 17.76 29.09 -30.22
C ILE A 413 18.75 30.00 -29.51
N ARG A 414 18.45 30.34 -28.26
CA ARG A 414 19.34 31.09 -27.37
C ARG A 414 19.87 30.15 -26.31
N TYR A 415 21.15 30.19 -26.01
CA TYR A 415 21.74 29.34 -24.98
C TYR A 415 22.75 30.08 -24.11
N ARG A 416 22.81 29.70 -22.83
CA ARG A 416 23.73 30.28 -21.83
C ARG A 416 24.11 29.27 -20.76
N LEU A 417 25.18 29.55 -20.03
CA LEU A 417 25.58 28.82 -18.83
C LEU A 417 24.59 29.17 -17.69
N LYS A 418 23.94 28.17 -17.11
CA LYS A 418 22.85 28.39 -16.14
C LYS A 418 23.33 28.98 -14.81
N HIS A 419 24.54 28.63 -14.36
CA HIS A 419 25.07 29.03 -13.05
C HIS A 419 25.78 30.41 -13.08
N ASN A 420 25.98 31.00 -14.25
CA ASN A 420 26.65 32.28 -14.40
C ASN A 420 25.66 33.31 -14.93
N GLU A 421 25.14 34.17 -14.04
CA GLU A 421 24.14 35.18 -14.39
C GLU A 421 24.67 36.21 -15.40
N ASP A 422 25.98 36.44 -15.44
CA ASP A 422 26.68 37.32 -16.38
C ASP A 422 27.10 36.61 -17.69
N ALA A 423 26.73 35.34 -17.88
CA ALA A 423 27.11 34.60 -19.08
C ALA A 423 26.47 35.21 -20.35
N LYS A 424 27.31 35.54 -21.33
CA LYS A 424 26.87 36.02 -22.65
C LYS A 424 25.91 35.01 -23.29
N VAL A 425 24.68 35.44 -23.55
CA VAL A 425 23.68 34.64 -24.27
C VAL A 425 24.12 34.51 -25.72
N ARG A 426 24.38 33.28 -26.17
CA ARG A 426 24.67 32.97 -27.57
C ARG A 426 23.37 32.66 -28.29
N GLU A 427 23.23 33.05 -29.55
CA GLU A 427 22.00 32.91 -30.32
C GLU A 427 22.25 32.35 -31.72
N LEU A 428 21.41 31.39 -32.11
CA LEU A 428 21.31 30.84 -33.46
C LEU A 428 19.93 31.21 -34.00
N ARG A 429 19.85 31.92 -35.13
CA ARG A 429 18.58 32.37 -35.74
C ARG A 429 18.34 31.71 -37.09
N GLY A 430 17.07 31.57 -37.47
CA GLY A 430 16.68 31.23 -38.84
C GLY A 430 16.80 29.74 -39.20
N ILE A 431 16.73 28.83 -38.23
CA ILE A 431 16.82 27.38 -38.48
C ILE A 431 15.52 26.92 -39.15
N LYS A 432 15.60 26.33 -40.35
CA LYS A 432 14.43 25.81 -41.11
C LYS A 432 14.14 24.32 -40.88
N GLY A 433 15.00 23.63 -40.12
CA GLY A 433 14.84 22.22 -39.76
C GLY A 433 14.30 22.03 -38.35
N ASN A 434 14.02 20.77 -38.02
CA ASN A 434 13.51 20.34 -36.71
C ASN A 434 14.60 19.81 -35.77
N THR A 435 15.86 19.86 -36.22
CA THR A 435 17.02 19.45 -35.45
C THR A 435 18.15 20.45 -35.64
N VAL A 436 18.95 20.65 -34.59
CA VAL A 436 20.20 21.42 -34.68
C VAL A 436 21.27 20.75 -33.84
N GLU A 437 22.51 20.86 -34.28
CA GLU A 437 23.68 20.51 -33.48
C GLU A 437 24.45 21.78 -33.14
N ILE A 438 24.53 22.08 -31.83
CA ILE A 438 25.22 23.24 -31.30
C ILE A 438 26.64 22.81 -30.98
N MET A 439 27.62 23.41 -31.65
CA MET A 439 29.05 23.10 -31.49
C MET A 439 29.74 24.12 -30.56
N SER A 440 30.96 23.80 -30.12
CA SER A 440 31.82 24.68 -29.31
C SER A 440 31.21 25.05 -27.95
N VAL A 441 30.59 24.06 -27.31
CA VAL A 441 30.02 24.14 -25.96
C VAL A 441 31.10 23.77 -24.94
N ASP A 442 31.12 24.42 -23.78
CA ASP A 442 32.08 24.13 -22.72
C ASP A 442 31.75 22.77 -22.07
N SER A 443 32.77 21.96 -21.79
CA SER A 443 32.59 20.64 -21.19
C SER A 443 32.26 20.70 -19.71
N CYS A 444 31.63 19.64 -19.18
CA CYS A 444 31.28 19.51 -17.76
C CYS A 444 30.50 20.73 -17.21
N SER A 445 29.68 21.35 -18.05
CA SER A 445 29.00 22.61 -17.77
C SER A 445 27.49 22.51 -18.01
N LEU A 446 26.71 23.23 -17.21
CA LEU A 446 25.25 23.23 -17.29
C LEU A 446 24.75 24.35 -18.21
N TYR A 447 24.10 23.98 -19.31
CA TYR A 447 23.50 24.91 -20.25
C TYR A 447 21.99 24.95 -20.15
N GLU A 448 21.45 26.15 -20.31
CA GLU A 448 20.02 26.41 -20.54
C GLU A 448 19.85 26.79 -22.02
N PHE A 449 19.03 26.02 -22.74
CA PHE A 449 18.65 26.25 -24.13
C PHE A 449 17.22 26.76 -24.18
N ARG A 450 17.00 27.85 -24.91
CA ARG A 450 15.72 28.51 -25.11
C ARG A 450 15.37 28.43 -26.58
N ILE A 451 14.36 27.63 -26.92
CA ILE A 451 13.88 27.43 -28.29
C ILE A 451 12.62 28.26 -28.50
N THR A 452 12.59 29.01 -29.60
CA THR A 452 11.44 29.84 -30.02
C THR A 452 11.17 29.64 -31.50
N ALA A 453 9.91 29.51 -31.87
CA ALA A 453 9.48 29.51 -33.25
C ALA A 453 9.22 30.95 -33.71
N HIS A 454 9.59 31.28 -34.93
CA HIS A 454 9.57 32.63 -35.48
C HIS A 454 8.92 32.61 -36.86
N ASN A 455 7.93 33.48 -37.02
CA ASN A 455 7.18 33.71 -38.24
C ASN A 455 7.10 35.22 -38.50
N LYS A 456 6.59 35.65 -39.67
CA LYS A 456 6.42 37.06 -40.07
C LYS A 456 5.66 37.94 -39.06
N PHE A 457 4.92 37.34 -38.13
CA PHE A 457 4.14 38.04 -37.11
C PHE A 457 4.78 38.08 -35.71
N GLY A 458 5.89 37.37 -35.47
CA GLY A 458 6.64 37.43 -34.21
C GLY A 458 7.20 36.08 -33.73
N GLU A 459 7.84 36.12 -32.55
CA GLU A 459 8.36 34.94 -31.84
C GLU A 459 7.27 34.31 -30.96
N SER A 460 7.28 32.97 -30.89
CA SER A 460 6.43 32.20 -29.99
C SER A 460 6.89 32.29 -28.53
N LYS A 461 6.08 31.72 -27.62
CA LYS A 461 6.53 31.46 -26.25
C LYS A 461 7.74 30.53 -26.27
N ALA A 462 8.69 30.79 -25.38
CA ALA A 462 9.92 30.04 -25.35
C ALA A 462 9.80 28.72 -24.58
N VAL A 463 10.40 27.66 -25.13
CA VAL A 463 10.57 26.37 -24.46
C VAL A 463 12.00 26.28 -23.94
N TYR A 464 12.14 25.91 -22.66
CA TYR A 464 13.44 25.83 -21.98
C TYR A 464 13.86 24.37 -21.81
N LEU A 465 15.10 24.05 -22.20
CA LEU A 465 15.75 22.77 -21.96
C LEU A 465 17.01 23.01 -21.14
N VAL A 466 17.34 22.11 -20.22
CA VAL A 466 18.54 22.21 -19.39
C VAL A 466 19.33 20.91 -19.52
N GLN A 467 20.62 21.01 -19.84
CA GLN A 467 21.48 19.85 -20.09
C GLN A 467 22.91 20.08 -19.59
N TYR A 468 23.48 19.05 -18.97
CA TYR A 468 24.91 18.99 -18.64
C TYR A 468 25.71 18.42 -19.82
N THR A 469 26.79 19.10 -20.20
CA THR A 469 27.78 18.57 -21.16
C THR A 469 28.71 17.55 -20.52
N GLU A 470 29.22 16.62 -21.32
CA GLU A 470 30.10 15.57 -20.83
C GLU A 470 31.54 16.10 -20.57
N PRO A 471 32.34 15.47 -19.69
CA PRO A 471 33.75 15.82 -19.52
C PRO A 471 34.60 15.51 -20.76
N GLN A 472 35.60 16.34 -21.09
CA GLN A 472 36.47 16.12 -22.27
C GLN A 472 37.34 14.87 -22.21
N LEU A 473 37.59 14.35 -21.00
CA LEU A 473 38.42 13.18 -20.76
C LEU A 473 37.62 11.87 -20.68
N SER A 474 36.29 11.93 -20.60
CA SER A 474 35.46 10.72 -20.56
C SER A 474 35.27 10.13 -21.96
N PRO A 475 35.05 8.80 -22.08
CA PRO A 475 34.60 8.19 -23.34
C PRO A 475 33.32 8.88 -23.82
N GLN A 476 33.23 9.11 -25.13
CA GLN A 476 32.10 9.83 -25.75
C GLN A 476 31.19 8.84 -26.47
N HIS A 477 29.94 9.26 -26.74
CA HIS A 477 28.99 8.53 -27.58
C HIS A 477 28.87 7.04 -27.21
N ILE A 478 28.69 6.77 -25.91
CA ILE A 478 28.42 5.40 -25.47
C ILE A 478 27.06 4.96 -26.02
N LEU A 479 27.06 3.90 -26.81
CA LEU A 479 25.88 3.32 -27.45
C LEU A 479 25.74 1.86 -27.06
N ALA A 480 24.50 1.40 -27.01
CA ALA A 480 24.19 0.02 -26.75
C ALA A 480 23.35 -0.58 -27.87
N THR A 481 23.86 -1.66 -28.45
CA THR A 481 23.23 -2.45 -29.49
C THR A 481 22.79 -3.77 -28.86
N ARG A 482 21.51 -4.11 -29.01
CA ARG A 482 20.99 -5.41 -28.57
C ARG A 482 21.30 -6.43 -29.66
N LEU A 483 22.04 -7.48 -29.33
CA LEU A 483 22.32 -8.58 -30.26
C LEU A 483 21.22 -9.64 -30.17
N ASN A 484 20.92 -10.10 -28.94
CA ASN A 484 19.88 -11.07 -28.61
C ASN A 484 19.12 -10.59 -27.35
N ALA A 485 18.05 -11.28 -26.96
CA ALA A 485 17.22 -10.93 -25.80
C ALA A 485 17.99 -10.83 -24.46
N ASN A 486 19.08 -11.57 -24.30
CA ASN A 486 19.96 -11.57 -23.11
C ASN A 486 21.39 -11.10 -23.40
N THR A 487 21.70 -10.61 -24.59
CA THR A 487 23.07 -10.19 -24.94
C THR A 487 23.10 -8.76 -25.46
N ILE A 488 23.81 -7.90 -24.72
CA ILE A 488 23.97 -6.49 -25.05
C ILE A 488 25.42 -6.23 -25.44
N GLU A 489 25.61 -5.51 -26.53
CA GLU A 489 26.88 -4.98 -26.96
C GLU A 489 26.95 -3.49 -26.64
N LEU A 490 28.06 -3.06 -26.04
CA LEU A 490 28.38 -1.65 -25.83
C LEU A 490 29.50 -1.22 -26.75
N THR A 491 29.34 -0.04 -27.33
CA THR A 491 30.34 0.64 -28.16
C THR A 491 30.52 2.08 -27.69
N TRP A 492 31.73 2.62 -27.78
CA TRP A 492 32.01 4.01 -27.43
C TRP A 492 33.15 4.60 -28.25
N GLU A 493 33.19 5.92 -28.33
CA GLU A 493 34.27 6.69 -28.91
C GLU A 493 35.32 7.07 -27.84
N PRO A 494 36.60 7.22 -28.23
CA PRO A 494 37.65 7.62 -27.30
C PRO A 494 37.40 9.05 -26.76
N PRO A 495 38.01 9.39 -25.61
CA PRO A 495 37.96 10.74 -25.07
C PRO A 495 38.40 11.81 -26.07
N TYR A 496 37.72 12.95 -26.05
CA TYR A 496 38.02 14.07 -26.94
C TYR A 496 39.45 14.63 -26.70
N LYS A 497 39.88 14.71 -25.43
CA LYS A 497 41.27 15.02 -25.06
C LYS A 497 42.01 13.77 -24.59
N LYS A 498 43.31 13.69 -24.90
CA LYS A 498 44.22 12.56 -24.56
C LYS A 498 43.84 11.21 -25.19
N SER A 499 43.21 11.20 -26.37
CA SER A 499 42.81 9.97 -27.09
C SER A 499 43.99 8.99 -27.33
N HIS A 500 45.16 9.49 -27.75
CA HIS A 500 46.36 8.67 -28.03
C HIS A 500 47.08 8.13 -26.78
N GLU A 501 46.67 8.59 -25.59
CA GLU A 501 47.23 8.18 -24.30
C GLU A 501 46.38 7.13 -23.59
N VAL A 502 45.28 6.66 -24.18
CA VAL A 502 44.43 5.63 -23.56
C VAL A 502 45.10 4.26 -23.65
N LYS A 503 45.25 3.58 -22.50
CA LYS A 503 45.78 2.23 -22.39
C LYS A 503 44.68 1.17 -22.55
N ASN A 504 43.60 1.32 -21.78
CA ASN A 504 42.42 0.47 -21.83
C ASN A 504 41.20 1.21 -21.24
N TYR A 505 40.03 0.61 -21.34
CA TYR A 505 38.79 1.12 -20.75
C TYR A 505 38.36 0.23 -19.58
N VAL A 506 37.57 0.79 -18.68
CA VAL A 506 36.88 0.03 -17.62
C VAL A 506 35.41 0.37 -17.70
N VAL A 507 34.59 -0.65 -17.96
CA VAL A 507 33.13 -0.54 -17.98
C VAL A 507 32.58 -0.95 -16.63
N TYR A 508 31.73 -0.11 -16.08
CA TYR A 508 30.98 -0.32 -14.86
C TYR A 508 29.55 -0.69 -15.23
N PHE A 509 29.01 -1.72 -14.59
CA PHE A 509 27.60 -2.06 -14.75
C PHE A 509 26.95 -2.49 -13.43
N THR A 510 25.64 -2.28 -13.32
CA THR A 510 24.86 -2.64 -12.14
C THR A 510 23.41 -2.95 -12.49
N GLU A 511 22.80 -3.85 -11.72
CA GLU A 511 21.37 -4.13 -11.70
C GLU A 511 20.59 -3.14 -10.82
N ASN A 512 21.28 -2.45 -9.91
CA ASN A 512 20.67 -1.59 -8.90
C ASN A 512 21.04 -0.11 -9.14
N PRO A 513 20.11 0.74 -9.59
CA PRO A 513 20.41 2.12 -9.91
C PRO A 513 20.76 2.99 -8.69
N ASN A 514 20.38 2.54 -7.49
CA ASN A 514 20.68 3.22 -6.22
C ASN A 514 22.00 2.73 -5.57
N ALA A 515 22.67 1.75 -6.16
CA ALA A 515 23.95 1.25 -5.64
C ALA A 515 25.06 2.29 -5.85
N SER A 516 25.94 2.40 -4.86
CA SER A 516 27.09 3.30 -4.95
C SER A 516 28.07 2.80 -6.02
N LEU A 517 28.78 3.71 -6.71
CA LEU A 517 29.71 3.33 -7.80
C LEU A 517 30.78 2.29 -7.39
N SER A 518 31.13 2.24 -6.09
CA SER A 518 32.04 1.24 -5.53
C SER A 518 31.51 -0.19 -5.64
N GLU A 519 30.19 -0.37 -5.60
CA GLU A 519 29.50 -1.67 -5.63
C GLU A 519 29.21 -2.15 -7.06
N TRP A 520 29.47 -1.31 -8.07
CA TRP A 520 29.25 -1.68 -9.46
C TRP A 520 30.32 -2.65 -9.91
N GLU A 521 29.91 -3.62 -10.73
CA GLU A 521 30.82 -4.59 -11.33
C GLU A 521 31.67 -3.90 -12.39
N LYS A 522 32.96 -4.26 -12.44
CA LYS A 522 33.98 -3.55 -13.24
C LYS A 522 34.65 -4.53 -14.17
N ILE A 523 34.60 -4.25 -15.46
CA ILE A 523 35.23 -5.08 -16.48
C ILE A 523 36.28 -4.24 -17.21
N PRO A 524 37.57 -4.63 -17.16
CA PRO A 524 38.59 -4.03 -18.01
C PRO A 524 38.39 -4.48 -19.46
N VAL A 525 38.38 -3.53 -20.39
CA VAL A 525 38.14 -3.74 -21.82
C VAL A 525 39.32 -3.17 -22.60
N ASN A 526 40.01 -4.05 -23.34
CA ASN A 526 41.09 -3.66 -24.23
C ASN A 526 40.52 -3.43 -25.64
N GLY A 527 39.81 -2.31 -25.83
CA GLY A 527 39.13 -1.99 -27.07
C GLY A 527 38.02 -0.95 -26.88
N ARG A 528 37.29 -0.68 -27.97
CA ARG A 528 36.15 0.28 -27.99
C ARG A 528 34.77 -0.40 -27.95
N ARG A 529 34.77 -1.73 -27.81
CA ARG A 529 33.58 -2.58 -27.85
C ARG A 529 33.70 -3.70 -26.83
N VAL A 530 32.59 -4.00 -26.16
CA VAL A 530 32.46 -5.15 -25.25
C VAL A 530 31.07 -5.78 -25.39
N VAL A 531 31.00 -7.10 -25.28
CA VAL A 531 29.73 -7.85 -25.29
C VAL A 531 29.49 -8.43 -23.91
N PHE A 532 28.28 -8.23 -23.41
CA PHE A 532 27.77 -8.79 -22.16
C PHE A 532 26.86 -9.98 -22.48
N PRO A 533 27.36 -11.22 -22.42
CA PRO A 533 26.52 -12.40 -22.54
C PRO A 533 25.72 -12.65 -21.25
N ASP A 534 24.62 -13.38 -21.37
CA ASP A 534 23.84 -13.95 -20.26
C ASP A 534 23.28 -12.95 -19.23
N LEU A 535 22.84 -11.77 -19.70
CA LEU A 535 22.09 -10.85 -18.85
C LEU A 535 20.71 -11.42 -18.52
N ARG A 536 20.16 -11.06 -17.35
CA ARG A 536 18.80 -11.49 -16.97
C ARG A 536 17.78 -10.92 -17.93
N PHE A 537 16.79 -11.72 -18.31
CA PHE A 537 15.67 -11.30 -19.14
C PHE A 537 14.74 -10.34 -18.37
N ASP A 538 14.09 -9.44 -19.11
CA ASP A 538 13.12 -8.46 -18.59
C ASP A 538 13.65 -7.63 -17.39
N TRP A 539 14.95 -7.32 -17.41
CA TRP A 539 15.66 -6.66 -16.31
C TRP A 539 16.34 -5.37 -16.74
N PHE A 540 16.51 -4.44 -15.80
CA PHE A 540 17.15 -3.15 -16.05
C PHE A 540 18.62 -3.20 -15.63
N TYR A 541 19.49 -2.79 -16.55
CA TYR A 541 20.91 -2.63 -16.34
C TYR A 541 21.33 -1.19 -16.59
N MET A 542 22.24 -0.69 -15.76
CA MET A 542 22.89 0.59 -15.98
C MET A 542 24.37 0.37 -16.30
N PHE A 543 24.85 1.02 -17.36
CA PHE A 543 26.24 0.92 -17.84
C PHE A 543 26.91 2.30 -17.87
N SER A 544 28.19 2.36 -17.52
CA SER A 544 29.04 3.55 -17.68
C SER A 544 30.49 3.15 -17.92
N ALA A 545 31.27 3.94 -18.65
CA ALA A 545 32.65 3.63 -18.99
C ALA A 545 33.64 4.71 -18.52
N THR A 546 34.87 4.28 -18.23
CA THR A 546 36.01 5.17 -17.97
C THR A 546 37.18 4.76 -18.85
N ALA A 547 37.99 5.73 -19.28
CA ALA A 547 39.27 5.49 -19.92
C ALA A 547 40.37 5.45 -18.86
N VAL A 548 41.34 4.55 -19.02
CA VAL A 548 42.57 4.50 -18.22
C VAL A 548 43.70 4.95 -19.12
N PHE A 549 44.38 6.03 -18.74
CA PHE A 549 45.50 6.57 -19.49
C PHE A 549 46.79 5.78 -19.21
N LYS A 550 47.80 5.93 -20.07
CA LYS A 550 49.13 5.31 -19.92
C LYS A 550 49.79 5.66 -18.58
N ASP A 551 49.49 6.83 -18.02
CA ASP A 551 49.94 7.30 -16.71
C ASP A 551 49.24 6.59 -15.52
N GLY A 552 48.32 5.66 -15.78
CA GLY A 552 47.55 4.94 -14.77
C GLY A 552 46.34 5.71 -14.20
N GLN A 553 46.20 7.00 -14.52
CA GLN A 553 45.04 7.79 -14.11
C GLN A 553 43.78 7.38 -14.87
N ARG A 554 42.62 7.43 -14.18
CA ARG A 554 41.30 7.14 -14.76
C ARG A 554 40.58 8.43 -15.12
N SER A 555 39.88 8.42 -16.25
CA SER A 555 38.99 9.51 -16.65
C SER A 555 37.75 9.61 -15.75
N PRO A 556 37.04 10.74 -15.79
CA PRO A 556 35.64 10.80 -15.36
C PRO A 556 34.79 9.75 -16.08
N LEU A 557 33.65 9.40 -15.46
CA LEU A 557 32.69 8.47 -16.02
C LEU A 557 31.97 9.08 -17.23
N SER A 558 31.70 8.25 -18.23
CA SER A 558 30.78 8.57 -19.31
C SER A 558 29.34 8.68 -18.77
N ARG A 559 28.45 9.26 -19.58
CA ARG A 559 27.01 9.20 -19.32
C ARG A 559 26.56 7.76 -19.04
N ALA A 560 25.68 7.62 -18.06
CA ALA A 560 25.07 6.35 -17.71
C ALA A 560 24.00 5.97 -18.74
N LEU A 561 24.11 4.78 -19.31
CA LEU A 561 23.10 4.18 -20.17
C LEU A 561 22.20 3.28 -19.36
N PHE A 562 20.89 3.49 -19.46
CA PHE A 562 19.88 2.63 -18.88
C PHE A 562 19.28 1.75 -19.98
N ILE A 563 19.36 0.44 -19.81
CA ILE A 563 18.90 -0.52 -20.82
C ILE A 563 18.07 -1.59 -20.14
N LYS A 564 16.94 -1.91 -20.76
CA LYS A 564 16.10 -3.04 -20.39
C LYS A 564 16.37 -4.20 -21.35
N THR A 565 16.60 -5.39 -20.83
CA THR A 565 16.65 -6.63 -21.61
C THR A 565 15.24 -7.10 -21.96
N ASP A 566 15.12 -7.87 -23.05
CA ASP A 566 13.81 -8.31 -23.53
C ASP A 566 13.26 -9.46 -22.69
N LYS A 567 11.94 -9.62 -22.74
CA LYS A 567 11.25 -10.75 -22.11
C LYS A 567 11.43 -12.00 -22.96
N ILE A 568 11.50 -13.17 -22.34
CA ILE A 568 11.46 -14.44 -23.07
C ILE A 568 10.06 -14.60 -23.67
N GLU A 569 9.97 -14.51 -25.00
CA GLU A 569 8.73 -14.79 -25.75
C GLU A 569 8.78 -16.21 -26.33
N PHE A 570 8.11 -17.15 -25.67
CA PHE A 570 7.90 -18.49 -26.21
C PHE A 570 6.90 -18.42 -27.37
N HIS A 571 7.40 -18.40 -28.61
CA HIS A 571 6.57 -18.54 -29.79
C HIS A 571 5.98 -19.95 -29.84
N LYS A 572 4.65 -20.07 -29.65
CA LYS A 572 3.90 -21.35 -29.60
C LYS A 572 4.01 -22.24 -30.85
N HIS A 573 4.61 -21.77 -31.93
CA HIS A 573 4.62 -22.47 -33.23
C HIS A 573 5.81 -23.40 -33.48
N CYS A 574 6.70 -23.60 -32.50
CA CYS A 574 7.81 -24.54 -32.62
C CYS A 574 7.84 -25.52 -31.43
N VAL A 575 6.76 -26.27 -31.23
CA VAL A 575 6.78 -27.49 -30.39
C VAL A 575 6.40 -28.69 -31.26
N GLY A 576 7.22 -28.92 -32.29
CA GLY A 576 7.29 -30.23 -32.90
C GLY A 576 8.07 -31.13 -31.96
N HIS A 577 7.39 -32.13 -31.38
CA HIS A 577 7.91 -33.32 -30.69
C HIS A 577 9.45 -33.45 -30.73
N SER A 578 10.16 -32.76 -29.83
CA SER A 578 11.57 -33.04 -29.62
C SER A 578 11.67 -34.06 -28.49
N LYS A 579 12.48 -35.10 -28.71
CA LYS A 579 12.81 -36.21 -27.81
C LYS A 579 13.45 -35.77 -26.46
N THR A 580 13.26 -34.52 -26.05
CA THR A 580 13.83 -33.92 -24.85
C THR A 580 13.10 -34.37 -23.59
N ILE A 581 11.81 -34.71 -23.70
CA ILE A 581 11.04 -35.24 -22.55
C ILE A 581 11.55 -36.65 -22.18
N ASP A 582 11.78 -37.52 -23.17
CA ASP A 582 12.36 -38.86 -22.93
C ASP A 582 13.79 -38.78 -22.35
N VAL A 583 14.57 -37.76 -22.75
CA VAL A 583 15.90 -37.52 -22.19
C VAL A 583 15.82 -36.99 -20.75
N MET A 584 14.87 -36.10 -20.45
CA MET A 584 14.66 -35.56 -19.10
C MET A 584 14.18 -36.63 -18.11
N ASP A 585 13.32 -37.56 -18.55
CA ASP A 585 12.90 -38.70 -17.72
C ASP A 585 14.07 -39.68 -17.49
N SER A 586 14.96 -39.89 -18.47
CA SER A 586 16.16 -40.73 -18.28
C SER A 586 17.23 -40.11 -17.36
N ILE A 587 17.22 -38.78 -17.20
CA ILE A 587 18.17 -38.05 -16.33
C ILE A 587 17.69 -38.06 -14.87
N CYS A 588 16.39 -38.19 -14.62
CA CYS A 588 15.85 -38.27 -13.26
C CYS A 588 16.11 -39.61 -12.56
N GLU A 589 16.53 -40.65 -13.27
CA GLU A 589 16.70 -42.01 -12.72
C GLU A 589 18.14 -42.44 -12.43
N LYS A 590 19.17 -41.59 -12.53
CA LYS A 590 20.54 -42.00 -12.17
C LYS A 590 21.16 -41.22 -11.02
N GLU A 591 21.50 -42.00 -10.01
CA GLU A 591 22.18 -41.67 -8.76
C GLU A 591 23.47 -40.85 -8.92
N GLU A 592 23.66 -40.02 -7.90
CA GLU A 592 24.93 -39.59 -7.28
C GLU A 592 26.22 -40.00 -8.01
N ASN A 593 26.79 -39.05 -8.75
CA ASN A 593 28.19 -38.59 -8.67
C ASN A 593 28.60 -37.95 -9.99
N GLU A 594 28.62 -36.62 -10.08
CA GLU A 594 29.59 -35.93 -10.93
C GLU A 594 29.67 -34.43 -10.57
N THR A 595 30.73 -34.09 -9.84
CA THR A 595 31.19 -32.71 -9.69
C THR A 595 31.74 -32.22 -11.03
N THR A 596 30.96 -31.47 -11.80
CA THR A 596 31.50 -30.63 -12.88
C THR A 596 31.26 -29.16 -12.56
N ALA A 597 32.35 -28.43 -12.35
CA ALA A 597 32.30 -26.99 -12.22
C ALA A 597 31.91 -26.39 -13.58
N LEU A 598 30.74 -25.74 -13.64
CA LEU A 598 30.35 -24.92 -14.79
C LEU A 598 31.42 -23.82 -14.98
N LEU A 599 32.24 -23.98 -16.02
CA LEU A 599 33.20 -22.97 -16.46
C LEU A 599 32.46 -21.66 -16.76
N LYS A 600 32.83 -20.61 -16.03
CA LYS A 600 32.38 -19.24 -16.29
C LYS A 600 32.92 -18.85 -17.67
N ARG A 601 32.04 -18.61 -18.65
CA ARG A 601 32.45 -18.06 -19.96
C ARG A 601 32.71 -16.57 -19.76
N ASP A 602 33.98 -16.20 -19.87
CA ASP A 602 34.45 -14.83 -19.61
C ASP A 602 34.02 -13.83 -20.70
N TYR A 603 33.82 -12.57 -20.32
CA TYR A 603 33.51 -11.46 -21.21
C TYR A 603 34.58 -11.29 -22.30
N VAL A 604 34.17 -11.08 -23.55
CA VAL A 604 35.10 -10.94 -24.68
C VAL A 604 35.21 -9.48 -25.09
N SER A 605 36.38 -8.88 -24.88
CA SER A 605 36.74 -7.57 -25.44
C SER A 605 37.42 -7.74 -26.80
N PHE A 606 37.00 -6.98 -27.81
CA PHE A 606 37.61 -7.00 -29.14
C PHE A 606 38.51 -5.79 -29.36
N ALA A 607 39.75 -6.01 -29.79
CA ALA A 607 40.68 -4.96 -30.18
C ALA A 607 40.52 -4.65 -31.68
N VAL A 608 40.22 -3.38 -32.00
CA VAL A 608 40.37 -2.82 -33.36
C VAL A 608 40.98 -1.43 -33.29
#